data_AF-A0A957BD97-F1
#
_entry.id   AF-A0A957BD97-F1
#
_cell.length_a   1.000
_cell.length_b   1.000
_cell.length_c   1.000
_cell.angle_alpha   90.00
_cell.angle_beta   90.00
_cell.angle_gamma   90.00
#
_symmetry.space_group_name_H-M   'P 1'
#
loop_
_entity.id
_entity.type
_entity.pdbx_description
1 polymer ?
#
loop_
_entity_poly.entity_id
_entity_poly.type
_entity_poly.pdbx_seq_one_letter_code
_entity_poly.pdbx_strand_id
1 'polypeptide(L)'
;MAYRVQVHSDGAEAYGLPGLLHTNADDGTTQTIEPHHTDDYGPVFEIELTGAQPFTFKFCDLASGAVEDDRLFRTIQPDHFAQYQEYWCRRWNPFVHSSEPTLPTGQAAGEVVAQYSFPEQAYISEAGGKFALGANPLKDGGVLFGLFHPHAARVYVTGDFNDWQRPGSDNPDPDKFLQMQLYTGYFDAPNIWLLQVDHAQIGQEYKFFVIYDALAGDTVLDNRLMVDPYSRCLGPDYESNNSVIVAASAYEWHDSEFQTHAIHDLILYELHVHGFTHGHPDISEAHQGKFTG
;
A
#
# COMPACT_ATOMS: atom_id res chain seq x y z
N MET A 1 -19.32 -11.50 -30.08
CA MET A 1 -18.70 -12.69 -29.45
C MET A 1 -19.07 -12.65 -27.98
N ALA A 2 -19.30 -13.80 -27.36
CA ALA A 2 -19.64 -13.89 -25.94
C ALA A 2 -18.45 -14.45 -25.16
N TYR A 3 -18.15 -13.83 -24.02
CA TYR A 3 -17.03 -14.20 -23.16
C TYR A 3 -17.58 -14.57 -21.79
N ARG A 4 -17.37 -15.81 -21.39
CA ARG A 4 -17.75 -16.29 -20.06
C ARG A 4 -16.61 -16.00 -19.11
N VAL A 5 -16.89 -15.23 -18.06
CA VAL A 5 -15.92 -14.81 -17.05
C VAL A 5 -16.45 -15.05 -15.65
N GLN A 6 -15.56 -15.05 -14.68
CA GLN A 6 -15.90 -15.09 -13.26
C GLN A 6 -15.64 -13.73 -12.62
N VAL A 7 -16.60 -13.24 -11.85
CA VAL A 7 -16.47 -12.05 -11.03
C VAL A 7 -16.52 -12.48 -9.57
N HIS A 8 -15.44 -12.19 -8.84
CA HIS A 8 -15.25 -12.51 -7.45
C HIS A 8 -15.56 -11.30 -6.57
N SER A 9 -16.31 -11.52 -5.50
CA SER A 9 -16.57 -10.52 -4.45
C SER A 9 -15.89 -10.98 -3.18
N ASP A 10 -15.22 -10.08 -2.46
CA ASP A 10 -14.62 -10.38 -1.17
C ASP A 10 -15.69 -10.63 -0.10
N GLY A 11 -15.55 -11.74 0.63
CA GLY A 11 -16.27 -12.01 1.88
C GLY A 11 -17.77 -12.33 1.73
N ALA A 12 -18.14 -13.56 2.10
CA ALA A 12 -19.54 -14.01 2.13
C ALA A 12 -20.32 -13.52 3.38
N GLU A 13 -19.64 -13.20 4.48
CA GLU A 13 -20.27 -13.06 5.81
C GLU A 13 -21.18 -11.83 5.99
N ALA A 14 -21.01 -10.79 5.17
CA ALA A 14 -21.78 -9.55 5.31
C ALA A 14 -23.12 -9.56 4.55
N TYR A 15 -23.47 -10.63 3.84
CA TYR A 15 -24.77 -10.79 3.18
C TYR A 15 -25.45 -12.09 3.59
N GLY A 16 -26.78 -12.05 3.76
CA GLY A 16 -27.55 -13.27 3.99
C GLY A 16 -27.58 -14.16 2.75
N LEU A 17 -27.72 -13.54 1.57
CA LEU A 17 -27.57 -14.19 0.27
C LEU A 17 -26.92 -13.19 -0.72
N PRO A 18 -25.62 -13.29 -1.02
CA PRO A 18 -24.95 -12.36 -1.91
C PRO A 18 -25.55 -12.41 -3.33
N GLY A 19 -25.60 -11.27 -4.01
CA GLY A 19 -26.05 -11.13 -5.39
C GLY A 19 -25.23 -10.11 -6.16
N LEU A 20 -25.17 -10.25 -7.48
CA LEU A 20 -24.59 -9.27 -8.39
C LEU A 20 -25.71 -8.61 -9.20
N LEU A 21 -25.85 -7.30 -9.03
CA LEU A 21 -26.82 -6.46 -9.72
C LEU A 21 -26.16 -5.81 -10.93
N HIS A 22 -26.65 -6.10 -12.13
CA HIS A 22 -26.18 -5.53 -13.39
C HIS A 22 -27.30 -4.73 -14.05
N THR A 23 -26.95 -3.59 -14.64
CA THR A 23 -27.87 -2.81 -15.50
C THR A 23 -27.39 -2.87 -16.94
N ASN A 24 -28.25 -3.37 -17.83
CA ASN A 24 -27.99 -3.42 -19.25
C ASN A 24 -27.96 -1.99 -19.83
N ALA A 25 -26.88 -1.65 -20.52
CA ALA A 25 -26.67 -0.31 -21.07
C ALA A 25 -27.60 0.01 -22.25
N ASP A 26 -28.08 -1.00 -22.99
CA ASP A 26 -28.87 -0.81 -24.21
C ASP A 26 -30.35 -0.51 -23.92
N ASP A 27 -30.93 -1.17 -22.90
CA ASP A 27 -32.36 -1.05 -22.57
C ASP A 27 -32.66 -0.57 -21.14
N GLY A 28 -31.62 -0.38 -20.32
CA GLY A 28 -31.73 0.08 -18.94
C GLY A 28 -32.33 -0.93 -17.98
N THR A 29 -32.52 -2.19 -18.40
CA THR A 29 -33.07 -3.24 -17.53
C THR A 29 -32.04 -3.67 -16.49
N THR A 30 -32.48 -3.81 -15.25
CA THR A 30 -31.65 -4.33 -14.17
C THR A 30 -31.92 -5.82 -13.97
N GLN A 31 -30.87 -6.61 -13.86
CA GLN A 31 -30.90 -8.03 -13.59
C GLN A 31 -30.06 -8.34 -12.37
N THR A 32 -30.45 -9.35 -11.60
CA THR A 32 -29.65 -9.86 -10.49
C THR A 32 -29.22 -11.29 -10.76
N ILE A 33 -27.96 -11.57 -10.43
CA ILE A 33 -27.30 -12.85 -10.66
C ILE A 33 -26.91 -13.43 -9.31
N GLU A 34 -27.31 -14.67 -9.06
CA GLU A 34 -26.89 -15.43 -7.89
C GLU A 34 -25.46 -15.96 -8.06
N PRO A 35 -24.69 -16.15 -6.97
CA PRO A 35 -23.36 -16.73 -7.04
C PRO A 35 -23.44 -18.14 -7.62
N HIS A 36 -22.52 -18.48 -8.50
CA HIS A 36 -22.36 -19.84 -9.00
C HIS A 36 -21.79 -20.75 -7.89
N HIS A 37 -20.78 -20.28 -7.16
CA HIS A 37 -20.17 -20.95 -6.02
C HIS A 37 -19.46 -19.94 -5.11
N THR A 38 -18.74 -20.43 -4.10
CA THR A 38 -17.90 -19.64 -3.19
C THR A 38 -16.52 -20.28 -3.13
N ASP A 39 -15.47 -19.48 -3.17
CA ASP A 39 -14.07 -19.89 -2.99
C ASP A 39 -13.44 -19.23 -1.74
N ASP A 40 -12.10 -19.28 -1.63
CA ASP A 40 -11.37 -18.70 -0.50
C ASP A 40 -11.41 -17.16 -0.48
N TYR A 41 -11.69 -16.52 -1.62
CA TYR A 41 -11.86 -15.07 -1.74
C TYR A 41 -13.28 -14.64 -1.36
N GLY A 42 -14.27 -15.40 -1.84
CA GLY A 42 -15.68 -15.19 -1.50
C GLY A 42 -16.65 -15.67 -2.58
N PRO A 43 -17.84 -15.05 -2.70
CA PRO A 43 -18.82 -15.42 -3.71
C PRO A 43 -18.30 -15.18 -5.14
N VAL A 44 -18.51 -16.17 -6.01
CA VAL A 44 -18.08 -16.17 -7.41
C VAL A 44 -19.29 -16.16 -8.33
N PHE A 45 -19.40 -15.14 -9.16
CA PHE A 45 -20.49 -14.95 -10.12
C PHE A 45 -20.01 -15.28 -11.52
N GLU A 46 -20.80 -16.05 -12.26
CA GLU A 46 -20.50 -16.36 -13.65
C GLU A 46 -21.28 -15.44 -14.57
N ILE A 47 -20.56 -14.70 -15.42
CA ILE A 47 -21.11 -13.64 -16.25
C ILE A 47 -20.79 -13.92 -17.71
N GLU A 48 -21.77 -13.75 -18.57
CA GLU A 48 -21.57 -13.72 -20.03
C GLU A 48 -21.44 -12.26 -20.50
N LEU A 49 -20.22 -11.84 -20.79
CA LEU A 49 -19.91 -10.52 -21.33
C LEU A 49 -20.07 -10.55 -22.84
N THR A 50 -20.95 -9.70 -23.37
CA THR A 50 -21.24 -9.63 -24.81
C THR A 50 -21.37 -8.19 -25.29
N GLY A 51 -21.33 -8.00 -26.61
CA GLY A 51 -21.59 -6.71 -27.23
C GLY A 51 -20.39 -5.76 -27.20
N ALA A 52 -20.68 -4.48 -27.36
CA ALA A 52 -19.69 -3.39 -27.41
C ALA A 52 -19.90 -2.36 -26.29
N GLN A 53 -20.80 -2.64 -25.34
CA GLN A 53 -21.07 -1.76 -24.20
C GLN A 53 -20.35 -2.26 -22.95
N PRO A 54 -19.95 -1.35 -22.05
CA PRO A 54 -19.34 -1.73 -20.78
C PRO A 54 -20.30 -2.55 -19.91
N PHE A 55 -19.76 -3.50 -19.16
CA PHE A 55 -20.52 -4.25 -18.16
C PHE A 55 -20.42 -3.56 -16.80
N THR A 56 -21.51 -2.90 -16.39
CA THR A 56 -21.58 -2.13 -15.14
C THR A 56 -22.41 -2.86 -14.09
N PHE A 57 -21.86 -3.03 -12.89
CA PHE A 57 -22.51 -3.81 -11.83
C PHE A 57 -22.17 -3.33 -10.41
N LYS A 58 -22.95 -3.81 -9.44
CA LYS A 58 -22.77 -3.64 -7.99
C LYS A 58 -23.16 -4.93 -7.27
N PHE A 59 -22.75 -5.09 -6.03
CA PHE A 59 -23.23 -6.18 -5.20
C PHE A 59 -24.48 -5.79 -4.41
N CYS A 60 -25.26 -6.80 -4.04
CA CYS A 60 -26.46 -6.67 -3.23
C CYS A 60 -26.65 -7.88 -2.31
N ASP A 61 -27.56 -7.76 -1.35
CA ASP A 61 -28.08 -8.85 -0.55
C ASP A 61 -29.46 -9.24 -1.06
N LEU A 62 -29.57 -10.40 -1.68
CA LEU A 62 -30.83 -10.95 -2.17
C LEU A 62 -31.80 -11.31 -1.04
N ALA A 63 -31.29 -11.58 0.17
CA ALA A 63 -32.14 -11.93 1.31
C ALA A 63 -32.88 -10.71 1.87
N SER A 64 -32.20 -9.56 1.96
CA SER A 64 -32.77 -8.32 2.52
C SER A 64 -33.22 -7.30 1.45
N GLY A 65 -32.76 -7.45 0.21
CA GLY A 65 -32.93 -6.47 -0.87
C GLY A 65 -32.00 -5.25 -0.75
N ALA A 66 -31.04 -5.26 0.19
CA ALA A 66 -30.08 -4.18 0.32
C ALA A 66 -29.11 -4.14 -0.88
N VAL A 67 -28.81 -2.95 -1.39
CA VAL A 67 -27.87 -2.74 -2.50
C VAL A 67 -26.73 -1.86 -2.00
N GLU A 68 -25.51 -2.08 -2.51
CA GLU A 68 -24.35 -1.21 -2.25
C GLU A 68 -24.65 0.27 -2.56
N ASP A 69 -23.84 1.20 -2.03
CA ASP A 69 -23.89 2.62 -2.37
C ASP A 69 -23.45 2.89 -3.82
N ASP A 70 -24.02 3.88 -4.51
CA ASP A 70 -23.71 4.19 -5.93
C ASP A 70 -22.24 4.53 -6.20
N ARG A 71 -21.45 4.89 -5.19
CA ARG A 71 -20.00 5.05 -5.32
C ARG A 71 -19.26 3.73 -5.61
N LEU A 72 -19.91 2.59 -5.45
CA LEU A 72 -19.36 1.25 -5.65
C LEU A 72 -19.73 0.63 -7.01
N PHE A 73 -20.22 1.43 -7.97
CA PHE A 73 -20.36 0.94 -9.35
C PHE A 73 -19.00 0.49 -9.90
N ARG A 74 -18.98 -0.75 -10.38
CA ARG A 74 -17.82 -1.38 -11.02
C ARG A 74 -18.11 -1.54 -12.49
N THR A 75 -17.08 -1.38 -13.32
CA THR A 75 -17.22 -1.45 -14.78
C THR A 75 -16.11 -2.30 -15.36
N ILE A 76 -16.47 -3.25 -16.23
CA ILE A 76 -15.53 -3.95 -17.10
C ILE A 76 -15.71 -3.38 -18.50
N GLN A 77 -14.65 -2.82 -19.08
CA GLN A 77 -14.68 -2.32 -20.45
C GLN A 77 -14.63 -3.46 -21.47
N PRO A 78 -15.26 -3.33 -22.66
CA PRO A 78 -15.25 -4.35 -23.70
C PRO A 78 -13.85 -4.83 -24.11
N ASP A 79 -12.88 -3.91 -24.09
CA ASP A 79 -11.48 -4.21 -24.42
C ASP A 79 -10.86 -5.25 -23.49
N HIS A 80 -11.37 -5.38 -22.26
CA HIS A 80 -10.91 -6.36 -21.28
C HIS A 80 -11.66 -7.70 -21.35
N PHE A 81 -12.84 -7.79 -21.99
CA PHE A 81 -13.71 -8.99 -21.96
C PHE A 81 -13.00 -10.28 -22.38
N ALA A 82 -12.06 -10.20 -23.31
CA ALA A 82 -11.28 -11.33 -23.81
C ALA A 82 -9.91 -11.48 -23.14
N GLN A 83 -9.47 -10.49 -22.35
CA GLN A 83 -8.12 -10.45 -21.77
C GLN A 83 -8.01 -11.30 -20.52
N TYR A 84 -9.06 -11.33 -19.69
CA TYR A 84 -9.08 -12.02 -18.42
C TYR A 84 -10.28 -12.96 -18.31
N GLN A 85 -10.07 -14.12 -17.71
CA GLN A 85 -11.14 -15.07 -17.41
C GLN A 85 -11.80 -14.78 -16.06
N GLU A 86 -11.10 -14.03 -15.21
CA GLU A 86 -11.49 -13.79 -13.82
C GLU A 86 -11.22 -12.33 -13.45
N TYR A 87 -12.10 -11.78 -12.61
CA TYR A 87 -12.03 -10.43 -12.09
C TYR A 87 -12.35 -10.43 -10.61
N TRP A 88 -11.60 -9.66 -9.82
CA TRP A 88 -11.80 -9.57 -8.37
C TRP A 88 -12.21 -8.19 -7.95
N CYS A 89 -13.13 -8.12 -7.00
CA CYS A 89 -13.71 -6.87 -6.52
C CYS A 89 -13.66 -6.83 -5.00
N ARG A 90 -13.38 -5.64 -4.46
CA ARG A 90 -13.48 -5.36 -3.03
C ARG A 90 -14.76 -4.59 -2.73
N ARG A 91 -15.41 -4.85 -1.61
CA ARG A 91 -16.70 -4.23 -1.25
C ARG A 91 -16.58 -2.80 -0.75
N TRP A 92 -15.39 -2.36 -0.34
CA TRP A 92 -15.16 -0.99 0.14
C TRP A 92 -14.63 -0.01 -0.93
N ASN A 93 -14.45 -0.45 -2.17
CA ASN A 93 -14.02 0.42 -3.27
C ASN A 93 -14.59 -0.06 -4.64
N PRO A 94 -14.63 0.82 -5.65
CA PRO A 94 -15.21 0.49 -6.96
C PRO A 94 -14.23 -0.16 -7.95
N PHE A 95 -13.09 -0.68 -7.50
CA PHE A 95 -12.10 -1.23 -8.43
C PHE A 95 -12.44 -2.66 -8.84
N VAL A 96 -12.12 -2.96 -10.09
CA VAL A 96 -12.10 -4.31 -10.65
C VAL A 96 -10.64 -4.67 -10.86
N HIS A 97 -10.21 -5.78 -10.28
CA HIS A 97 -8.84 -6.26 -10.36
C HIS A 97 -8.73 -7.44 -11.33
N SER A 98 -7.63 -7.51 -12.09
CA SER A 98 -7.31 -8.62 -13.00
C SER A 98 -6.52 -9.76 -12.33
N SER A 99 -6.17 -9.59 -11.06
CA SER A 99 -5.60 -10.63 -10.19
C SER A 99 -6.20 -10.53 -8.79
N GLU A 100 -6.18 -11.64 -8.05
CA GLU A 100 -6.75 -11.73 -6.70
C GLU A 100 -6.03 -10.78 -5.72
N PRO A 101 -6.71 -9.77 -5.15
CA PRO A 101 -6.13 -8.85 -4.17
C PRO A 101 -5.91 -9.53 -2.81
N THR A 102 -4.94 -9.06 -2.02
CA THR A 102 -4.79 -9.47 -0.61
C THR A 102 -6.07 -9.13 0.16
N LEU A 103 -6.67 -10.10 0.84
CA LEU A 103 -7.77 -9.86 1.76
C LEU A 103 -7.27 -9.20 3.06
N PRO A 104 -8.06 -8.30 3.68
CA PRO A 104 -7.73 -7.75 4.97
C PRO A 104 -7.76 -8.83 6.04
N THR A 105 -6.86 -8.73 7.02
CA THR A 105 -6.76 -9.69 8.13
C THR A 105 -7.93 -9.60 9.12
N GLY A 106 -8.76 -8.55 9.02
CA GLY A 106 -9.79 -8.21 10.00
C GLY A 106 -9.26 -7.55 11.28
N GLN A 107 -7.94 -7.39 11.41
CA GLN A 107 -7.30 -6.76 12.57
C GLN A 107 -7.02 -5.26 12.32
N ALA A 108 -7.09 -4.47 13.39
CA ALA A 108 -6.67 -3.07 13.35
C ALA A 108 -5.14 -2.96 13.41
N ALA A 109 -4.55 -2.18 12.50
CA ALA A 109 -3.11 -2.01 12.41
C ALA A 109 -2.49 -1.49 13.71
N GLY A 110 -3.18 -0.59 14.42
CA GLY A 110 -2.69 -0.06 15.71
C GLY A 110 -2.57 -1.12 16.81
N GLU A 111 -3.48 -2.09 16.85
CA GLU A 111 -3.43 -3.21 17.80
C GLU A 111 -2.32 -4.20 17.46
N VAL A 112 -2.07 -4.40 16.17
CA VAL A 112 -0.96 -5.23 15.68
C VAL A 112 0.38 -4.57 16.02
N VAL A 113 0.53 -3.28 15.72
CA VAL A 113 1.73 -2.50 16.05
C VAL A 113 2.02 -2.46 17.56
N ALA A 114 0.98 -2.45 18.40
CA ALA A 114 1.13 -2.47 19.86
C ALA A 114 1.76 -3.77 20.41
N GLN A 115 1.79 -4.85 19.63
CA GLN A 115 2.41 -6.12 20.03
C GLN A 115 3.93 -6.11 19.85
N TYR A 116 4.47 -5.13 19.12
CA TYR A 116 5.89 -5.01 18.84
C TYR A 116 6.62 -4.15 19.88
N SER A 117 7.87 -4.55 20.16
CA SER A 117 8.79 -3.76 20.99
C SER A 117 9.75 -2.97 20.11
N PHE A 118 9.76 -1.64 20.28
CA PHE A 118 10.65 -0.73 19.56
C PHE A 118 11.79 -0.26 20.48
N PRO A 119 12.94 0.15 19.91
CA PRO A 119 14.00 0.82 20.67
C PRO A 119 13.47 2.05 21.42
N GLU A 120 14.13 2.40 22.52
CA GLU A 120 13.80 3.63 23.25
C GLU A 120 13.94 4.85 22.33
N GLN A 121 13.05 5.82 22.52
CA GLN A 121 12.98 7.06 21.72
C GLN A 121 12.72 6.85 20.21
N ALA A 122 12.42 5.63 19.76
CA ALA A 122 12.04 5.39 18.36
C ALA A 122 10.77 6.16 18.01
N TYR A 123 10.84 7.00 16.98
CA TYR A 123 9.67 7.66 16.42
C TYR A 123 8.84 6.65 15.61
N ILE A 124 7.64 6.35 16.10
CA ILE A 124 6.64 5.53 15.42
C ILE A 124 5.52 6.44 14.94
N SER A 125 5.18 6.38 13.65
CA SER A 125 4.14 7.23 13.07
C SER A 125 2.82 7.06 13.83
N GLU A 126 2.29 8.17 14.37
CA GLU A 126 1.10 8.16 15.25
C GLU A 126 0.00 9.13 14.83
N ALA A 127 0.23 9.94 13.79
CA ALA A 127 -0.78 10.87 13.27
C ALA A 127 -2.00 10.08 12.78
N GLY A 128 -3.14 10.20 13.47
CA GLY A 128 -4.38 9.48 13.16
C GLY A 128 -4.36 7.97 13.48
N GLY A 129 -3.31 7.48 14.12
CA GLY A 129 -3.16 6.08 14.54
C GLY A 129 -1.68 5.64 14.57
N LYS A 130 -1.32 4.80 15.54
CA LYS A 130 0.06 4.27 15.68
C LYS A 130 0.27 3.10 14.71
N PHE A 131 0.61 3.41 13.46
CA PHE A 131 0.66 2.43 12.36
C PHE A 131 2.06 2.00 11.91
N ALA A 132 3.13 2.49 12.55
CA ALA A 132 4.51 2.13 12.23
C ALA A 132 4.85 2.20 10.72
N LEU A 133 4.46 3.30 10.08
CA LEU A 133 4.83 3.59 8.69
C LEU A 133 6.34 3.71 8.55
N GLY A 134 6.82 3.25 7.40
CA GLY A 134 8.23 3.13 7.05
C GLY A 134 8.92 1.88 7.59
N ALA A 135 10.24 1.82 7.49
CA ALA A 135 11.05 0.77 8.12
C ALA A 135 11.34 1.09 9.60
N ASN A 136 10.96 0.19 10.50
CA ASN A 136 11.10 0.37 11.95
C ASN A 136 11.86 -0.82 12.57
N PRO A 137 13.17 -0.65 12.87
CA PRO A 137 13.93 -1.68 13.58
C PRO A 137 13.28 -2.03 14.92
N LEU A 138 13.19 -3.33 15.20
CA LEU A 138 12.60 -3.84 16.44
C LEU A 138 13.67 -4.07 17.51
N LYS A 139 13.27 -4.01 18.78
CA LYS A 139 14.17 -4.21 19.92
C LYS A 139 14.76 -5.62 19.95
N ASP A 140 13.97 -6.62 19.54
CA ASP A 140 14.33 -8.03 19.60
C ASP A 140 14.95 -8.56 18.29
N GLY A 141 15.25 -7.66 17.35
CA GLY A 141 15.80 -7.98 16.03
C GLY A 141 14.75 -7.93 14.91
N GLY A 142 15.22 -7.81 13.67
CA GLY A 142 14.38 -7.62 12.49
C GLY A 142 13.80 -6.21 12.36
N VAL A 143 12.95 -6.04 11.36
CA VAL A 143 12.37 -4.74 10.98
C VAL A 143 10.89 -4.92 10.69
N LEU A 144 10.05 -4.06 11.29
CA LEU A 144 8.65 -3.92 10.90
C LEU A 144 8.55 -2.86 9.80
N PHE A 145 8.09 -3.26 8.63
CA PHE A 145 7.80 -2.37 7.51
C PHE A 145 6.31 -2.01 7.52
N GLY A 146 6.00 -0.72 7.36
CA GLY A 146 4.64 -0.23 7.21
C GLY A 146 4.46 0.69 6.01
N LEU A 147 3.37 0.50 5.27
CA LEU A 147 2.99 1.34 4.13
C LEU A 147 1.51 1.69 4.19
N PHE A 148 1.18 2.95 4.01
CA PHE A 148 -0.19 3.37 3.70
C PHE A 148 -0.41 3.27 2.19
N HIS A 149 -1.37 2.44 1.76
CA HIS A 149 -1.80 2.41 0.36
C HIS A 149 -3.25 1.90 0.23
N PRO A 150 -4.22 2.76 -0.15
CA PRO A 150 -5.64 2.42 -0.12
C PRO A 150 -6.14 1.61 -1.33
N HIS A 151 -5.34 1.49 -2.38
CA HIS A 151 -5.79 0.99 -3.69
C HIS A 151 -4.93 -0.15 -4.25
N ALA A 152 -4.00 -0.69 -3.46
CA ALA A 152 -3.12 -1.76 -3.93
C ALA A 152 -3.89 -3.08 -3.92
N ALA A 153 -3.75 -3.88 -4.97
CA ALA A 153 -4.17 -5.26 -4.93
C ALA A 153 -3.26 -6.04 -3.98
N ARG A 154 -1.95 -5.91 -4.14
CA ARG A 154 -0.92 -6.53 -3.29
C ARG A 154 0.25 -5.59 -3.08
N VAL A 155 0.94 -5.75 -1.96
CA VAL A 155 2.19 -5.02 -1.67
C VAL A 155 3.25 -6.01 -1.22
N TYR A 156 4.46 -5.82 -1.72
CA TYR A 156 5.66 -6.53 -1.29
C TYR A 156 6.68 -5.53 -0.79
N VAL A 157 7.48 -5.92 0.19
CA VAL A 157 8.74 -5.23 0.51
C VAL A 157 9.88 -5.99 -0.14
N THR A 158 10.86 -5.30 -0.70
CA THR A 158 11.97 -5.90 -1.43
C THR A 158 13.24 -5.09 -1.16
N GLY A 159 14.38 -5.76 -1.05
CA GLY A 159 15.64 -5.11 -0.67
C GLY A 159 16.79 -6.11 -0.55
N ASP A 160 17.88 -5.67 0.06
CA ASP A 160 19.09 -6.50 0.19
C ASP A 160 18.83 -7.80 0.97
N PHE A 161 17.90 -7.78 1.92
CA PHE A 161 17.55 -8.93 2.75
C PHE A 161 16.86 -10.07 1.99
N ASN A 162 16.32 -9.82 0.79
CA ASN A 162 15.71 -10.85 -0.04
C ASN A 162 16.24 -10.86 -1.48
N ASP A 163 17.47 -10.37 -1.69
CA ASP A 163 18.11 -10.28 -3.01
C ASP A 163 17.24 -9.51 -4.05
N TRP A 164 16.49 -8.51 -3.59
CA TRP A 164 15.57 -7.71 -4.42
C TRP A 164 14.49 -8.52 -5.16
N GLN A 165 14.17 -9.71 -4.63
CA GLN A 165 13.15 -10.60 -5.18
C GLN A 165 11.75 -10.02 -4.96
N ARG A 166 10.96 -10.07 -6.03
CA ARG A 166 9.56 -9.63 -6.10
C ARG A 166 8.91 -10.19 -7.37
N PRO A 167 7.57 -10.21 -7.48
CA PRO A 167 6.92 -10.55 -8.74
C PRO A 167 7.43 -9.69 -9.90
N GLY A 168 7.83 -10.34 -11.00
CA GLY A 168 8.38 -9.66 -12.18
C GLY A 168 9.86 -9.25 -12.09
N SER A 169 10.60 -9.69 -11.06
CA SER A 169 12.08 -9.57 -11.04
C SER A 169 12.77 -10.48 -12.05
N ASP A 170 14.03 -10.16 -12.40
CA ASP A 170 14.86 -10.97 -13.28
C ASP A 170 15.18 -12.31 -12.61
N ASN A 171 14.70 -13.42 -13.19
CA ASN A 171 14.75 -14.77 -12.61
C ASN A 171 14.08 -14.85 -11.21
N PRO A 172 12.73 -14.77 -11.17
CA PRO A 172 11.99 -14.71 -9.92
C PRO A 172 12.11 -16.01 -9.12
N ASP A 173 12.38 -15.88 -7.83
CA ASP A 173 12.30 -16.94 -6.83
C ASP A 173 11.13 -16.63 -5.87
N PRO A 174 9.95 -17.23 -6.10
CA PRO A 174 8.75 -16.96 -5.30
C PRO A 174 8.91 -17.23 -3.80
N ASP A 175 9.80 -18.14 -3.41
CA ASP A 175 10.05 -18.48 -2.00
C ASP A 175 10.71 -17.32 -1.24
N LYS A 176 11.26 -16.34 -1.94
CA LYS A 176 11.88 -15.11 -1.39
C LYS A 176 10.94 -13.90 -1.43
N PHE A 177 9.72 -14.04 -1.94
CA PHE A 177 8.79 -12.91 -2.02
C PHE A 177 8.23 -12.58 -0.64
N LEU A 178 8.39 -11.31 -0.24
CA LEU A 178 7.95 -10.82 1.06
C LEU A 178 6.67 -9.99 0.89
N GLN A 179 5.54 -10.70 0.72
CA GLN A 179 4.22 -10.09 0.61
C GLN A 179 3.76 -9.53 1.96
N MET A 180 3.26 -8.29 1.96
CA MET A 180 2.73 -7.63 3.14
C MET A 180 1.26 -7.99 3.37
N GLN A 181 0.85 -7.94 4.63
CA GLN A 181 -0.53 -8.19 5.05
C GLN A 181 -1.31 -6.87 5.16
N LEU A 182 -2.59 -6.91 4.84
CA LEU A 182 -3.47 -5.73 4.82
C LEU A 182 -4.30 -5.64 6.12
N TYR A 183 -4.22 -4.49 6.78
CA TYR A 183 -4.87 -4.21 8.05
C TYR A 183 -5.79 -2.99 7.95
N THR A 184 -6.79 -2.94 8.82
CA THR A 184 -7.66 -1.77 8.99
C THR A 184 -6.88 -0.64 9.66
N GLY A 185 -6.91 0.56 9.08
CA GLY A 185 -6.19 1.72 9.60
C GLY A 185 -7.01 2.99 9.50
N TYR A 186 -6.52 3.96 8.72
CA TYR A 186 -7.18 5.27 8.59
C TYR A 186 -8.62 5.13 8.14
N PHE A 187 -9.51 5.95 8.70
CA PHE A 187 -10.94 6.00 8.34
C PHE A 187 -11.66 4.64 8.47
N ASP A 188 -11.20 3.78 9.39
CA ASP A 188 -11.72 2.42 9.62
C ASP A 188 -11.75 1.56 8.35
N ALA A 189 -10.81 1.83 7.41
CA ALA A 189 -10.72 1.15 6.13
C ALA A 189 -9.43 0.31 6.01
N PRO A 190 -9.45 -0.79 5.23
CA PRO A 190 -8.24 -1.54 4.89
C PRO A 190 -7.28 -0.72 4.01
N ASN A 191 -6.25 -0.14 4.62
CA ASN A 191 -5.30 0.72 3.91
C ASN A 191 -3.88 0.75 4.50
N ILE A 192 -3.61 -0.02 5.56
CA ILE A 192 -2.28 -0.14 6.16
C ILE A 192 -1.72 -1.53 5.85
N TRP A 193 -0.55 -1.55 5.25
CA TRP A 193 0.19 -2.78 4.92
C TRP A 193 1.32 -2.94 5.92
N LEU A 194 1.40 -4.09 6.59
CA LEU A 194 2.49 -4.38 7.53
C LEU A 194 3.16 -5.71 7.19
N LEU A 195 4.48 -5.77 7.44
CA LEU A 195 5.25 -7.02 7.44
C LEU A 195 6.46 -6.89 8.36
N GLN A 196 6.64 -7.86 9.26
CA GLN A 196 7.90 -8.06 9.98
C GLN A 196 8.83 -8.92 9.12
N VAL A 197 10.08 -8.49 8.96
CA VAL A 197 11.14 -9.28 8.33
C VAL A 197 12.27 -9.48 9.33
N ASP A 198 12.40 -10.71 9.84
CA ASP A 198 13.29 -11.04 10.96
C ASP A 198 14.78 -10.91 10.61
N HIS A 199 15.13 -11.11 9.35
CA HIS A 199 16.51 -11.10 8.86
C HIS A 199 16.90 -9.77 8.20
N ALA A 200 16.01 -8.77 8.15
CA ALA A 200 16.34 -7.43 7.71
C ALA A 200 17.17 -6.68 8.76
N GLN A 201 18.12 -5.87 8.33
CA GLN A 201 19.13 -5.23 9.16
C GLN A 201 19.30 -3.74 8.84
N ILE A 202 19.69 -2.96 9.85
CA ILE A 202 20.07 -1.56 9.69
C ILE A 202 21.19 -1.44 8.64
N GLY A 203 21.08 -0.45 7.77
CA GLY A 203 22.02 -0.18 6.68
C GLY A 203 21.64 -0.82 5.34
N GLN A 204 20.69 -1.77 5.33
CA GLN A 204 20.21 -2.37 4.08
C GLN A 204 19.28 -1.43 3.32
N GLU A 205 19.33 -1.50 2.00
CA GLU A 205 18.47 -0.78 1.07
C GLU A 205 17.18 -1.57 0.78
N TYR A 206 16.08 -0.86 0.57
CA TYR A 206 14.77 -1.43 0.25
C TYR A 206 13.87 -0.49 -0.55
N LYS A 207 12.80 -1.07 -1.10
CA LYS A 207 11.65 -0.41 -1.73
C LYS A 207 10.36 -1.18 -1.46
N PHE A 208 9.23 -0.55 -1.71
CA PHE A 208 7.94 -1.24 -1.80
C PHE A 208 7.60 -1.53 -3.26
N PHE A 209 7.15 -2.75 -3.54
CA PHE A 209 6.59 -3.12 -4.84
C PHE A 209 5.07 -3.23 -4.71
N VAL A 210 4.38 -2.31 -5.36
CA VAL A 210 2.92 -2.18 -5.33
C VAL A 210 2.35 -2.76 -6.61
N ILE A 211 1.53 -3.79 -6.46
CA ILE A 211 0.71 -4.34 -7.53
C ILE A 211 -0.66 -3.69 -7.45
N TYR A 212 -1.06 -3.01 -8.51
CA TYR A 212 -2.39 -2.41 -8.61
C TYR A 212 -3.37 -3.42 -9.22
N ASP A 213 -3.01 -3.97 -10.38
CA ASP A 213 -3.83 -4.85 -11.21
C ASP A 213 -5.28 -4.37 -11.35
N ALA A 214 -5.54 -3.08 -11.16
CA ALA A 214 -6.86 -2.49 -11.22
C ALA A 214 -7.12 -1.96 -12.63
N LEU A 215 -8.29 -2.29 -13.17
CA LEU A 215 -8.77 -1.75 -14.44
C LEU A 215 -9.24 -0.31 -14.20
N ALA A 216 -8.58 0.66 -14.81
CA ALA A 216 -8.90 2.08 -14.71
C ALA A 216 -9.30 2.62 -16.10
N GLY A 217 -10.57 2.45 -16.47
CA GLY A 217 -11.01 2.71 -17.83
C GLY A 217 -10.43 1.67 -18.78
N ASP A 218 -9.73 2.11 -19.83
CA ASP A 218 -9.14 1.24 -20.85
C ASP A 218 -7.70 0.80 -20.50
N THR A 219 -7.14 1.28 -19.38
CA THR A 219 -5.75 1.02 -18.99
C THR A 219 -5.68 0.26 -17.67
N VAL A 220 -4.72 -0.66 -17.59
CA VAL A 220 -4.29 -1.26 -16.33
C VAL A 220 -3.21 -0.35 -15.74
N LEU A 221 -3.33 0.00 -14.47
CA LEU A 221 -2.25 0.73 -13.79
C LEU A 221 -1.02 -0.16 -13.65
N ASP A 222 0.11 0.28 -14.19
CA ASP A 222 1.36 -0.45 -14.09
C ASP A 222 1.77 -0.65 -12.63
N ASN A 223 2.31 -1.83 -12.34
CA ASN A 223 2.91 -2.15 -11.05
C ASN A 223 4.13 -1.24 -10.81
N ARG A 224 4.33 -0.81 -9.57
CA ARG A 224 5.35 0.19 -9.24
C ARG A 224 6.30 -0.29 -8.17
N LEU A 225 7.59 -0.17 -8.47
CA LEU A 225 8.64 -0.23 -7.47
C LEU A 225 8.89 1.19 -6.95
N MET A 226 8.48 1.48 -5.72
CA MET A 226 8.48 2.83 -5.16
C MET A 226 9.40 2.97 -3.95
N VAL A 227 9.97 4.17 -3.83
CA VAL A 227 10.67 4.63 -2.63
C VAL A 227 9.65 4.76 -1.50
N ASP A 228 10.05 4.40 -0.29
CA ASP A 228 9.22 4.56 0.89
C ASP A 228 8.94 6.06 1.16
N PRO A 229 7.66 6.50 1.18
CA PRO A 229 7.31 7.88 1.53
C PRO A 229 7.72 8.28 2.96
N TYR A 230 7.92 7.30 3.85
CA TYR A 230 8.40 7.45 5.21
C TYR A 230 9.89 7.12 5.37
N SER A 231 10.63 7.04 4.26
CA SER A 231 12.08 6.82 4.30
C SER A 231 12.77 7.91 5.13
N ARG A 232 13.57 7.50 6.11
CA ARG A 232 14.36 8.42 6.94
C ARG A 232 15.75 8.72 6.35
N CYS A 233 16.18 7.91 5.38
CA CYS A 233 17.45 8.04 4.68
C CYS A 233 17.32 7.44 3.29
N LEU A 234 17.95 8.06 2.29
CA LEU A 234 18.07 7.51 0.95
C LEU A 234 19.50 7.01 0.73
N GLY A 235 19.64 5.97 -0.08
CA GLY A 235 20.92 5.40 -0.48
C GLY A 235 21.78 6.41 -1.26
N PRO A 236 23.09 6.15 -1.39
CA PRO A 236 24.02 7.06 -2.05
C PRO A 236 23.82 7.15 -3.56
N ASP A 237 23.10 6.20 -4.17
CA ASP A 237 22.77 6.23 -5.59
C ASP A 237 21.51 7.07 -5.84
N TYR A 238 21.72 8.27 -6.38
CA TYR A 238 20.66 9.23 -6.70
C TYR A 238 19.74 8.79 -7.83
N GLU A 239 20.15 7.82 -8.67
CA GLU A 239 19.28 7.31 -9.75
C GLU A 239 18.23 6.35 -9.19
N SER A 240 18.66 5.41 -8.34
CA SER A 240 17.73 4.47 -7.71
C SER A 240 16.94 5.09 -6.56
N ASN A 241 17.52 6.01 -5.77
CA ASN A 241 16.92 6.57 -4.55
C ASN A 241 16.34 5.49 -3.63
N ASN A 242 17.06 4.40 -3.43
CA ASN A 242 16.61 3.35 -2.52
C ASN A 242 16.44 3.88 -1.10
N SER A 243 15.42 3.38 -0.38
CA SER A 243 15.24 3.70 1.03
C SER A 243 16.24 2.90 1.86
N VAL A 244 16.77 3.46 2.94
CA VAL A 244 17.73 2.78 3.83
C VAL A 244 17.10 2.56 5.20
N ILE A 245 17.25 1.35 5.73
CA ILE A 245 16.84 1.01 7.10
C ILE A 245 17.81 1.69 8.07
N VAL A 246 17.32 2.57 8.95
CA VAL A 246 18.16 3.32 9.89
C VAL A 246 17.70 3.18 11.33
N ALA A 247 18.66 3.20 12.26
CA ALA A 247 18.38 3.33 13.70
C ALA A 247 18.15 4.80 14.05
N ALA A 248 16.93 5.28 13.83
CA ALA A 248 16.60 6.71 13.96
C ALA A 248 16.81 7.27 15.39
N SER A 249 16.71 6.44 16.43
CA SER A 249 16.93 6.83 17.81
C SER A 249 18.32 6.49 18.34
N ALA A 250 19.28 6.15 17.46
CA ALA A 250 20.64 5.80 17.89
C ALA A 250 21.45 7.02 18.39
N TYR A 251 21.04 8.23 18.03
CA TYR A 251 21.73 9.45 18.45
C TYR A 251 21.15 9.99 19.76
N GLU A 252 21.99 10.14 20.78
CA GLU A 252 21.63 10.76 22.05
C GLU A 252 21.79 12.28 21.95
N TRP A 253 20.69 13.01 22.13
CA TRP A 253 20.69 14.47 22.16
C TRP A 253 21.17 14.99 23.52
N HIS A 254 22.05 15.99 23.51
CA HIS A 254 22.65 16.59 24.72
C HIS A 254 22.23 18.06 24.92
N ASP A 255 21.06 18.44 24.40
CA ASP A 255 20.54 19.82 24.38
C ASP A 255 19.34 20.02 25.34
N SER A 256 19.21 19.17 26.35
CA SER A 256 18.09 19.19 27.32
C SER A 256 17.88 20.53 28.03
N GLU A 257 18.94 21.34 28.14
CA GLU A 257 18.92 22.67 28.77
C GLU A 257 18.52 23.80 27.81
N PHE A 258 18.38 23.52 26.51
CA PHE A 258 18.01 24.55 25.54
C PHE A 258 16.61 25.09 25.81
N GLN A 259 16.49 26.42 25.89
CA GLN A 259 15.22 27.12 26.05
C GLN A 259 14.99 28.02 24.85
N THR A 260 13.87 27.80 24.15
CA THR A 260 13.48 28.67 23.03
C THR A 260 13.10 30.03 23.59
N HIS A 261 13.70 31.11 23.06
CA HIS A 261 13.38 32.48 23.45
C HIS A 261 11.94 32.84 23.09
N ALA A 262 11.39 33.88 23.72
CA ALA A 262 10.06 34.37 23.34
C ALA A 262 10.08 34.81 21.86
N ILE A 263 8.98 34.57 21.14
CA ILE A 263 8.91 34.81 19.68
C ILE A 263 9.29 36.25 19.30
N HIS A 264 8.95 37.23 20.15
CA HIS A 264 9.27 38.64 19.91
C HIS A 264 10.76 39.00 20.12
N ASP A 265 11.52 38.11 20.75
CA ASP A 265 12.97 38.25 20.95
C ASP A 265 13.78 37.53 19.85
N LEU A 266 13.12 36.72 19.00
CA LEU A 266 13.80 35.96 17.95
C LEU A 266 14.28 36.87 16.82
N ILE A 267 15.57 36.77 16.50
CA ILE A 267 16.16 37.31 15.27
C ILE A 267 16.44 36.12 14.35
N LEU A 268 15.74 36.07 13.21
CA LEU A 268 15.88 34.98 12.24
C LEU A 268 17.06 35.25 11.30
N TYR A 269 17.93 34.25 11.14
CA TYR A 269 19.02 34.26 10.18
C TYR A 269 18.80 33.14 9.16
N GLU A 270 18.44 33.50 7.94
CA GLU A 270 18.28 32.55 6.84
C GLU A 270 19.65 32.24 6.22
N LEU A 271 19.98 30.95 6.11
CA LEU A 271 21.26 30.49 5.57
C LEU A 271 21.07 29.31 4.61
N HIS A 272 21.94 29.23 3.61
CA HIS A 272 22.05 28.06 2.74
C HIS A 272 23.24 27.20 3.18
N VAL A 273 23.01 25.95 3.63
CA VAL A 273 24.05 25.08 4.23
C VAL A 273 25.31 25.03 3.36
N HIS A 274 25.15 24.78 2.06
CA HIS A 274 26.31 24.76 1.16
C HIS A 274 26.99 26.12 1.07
N GLY A 275 26.22 27.20 0.93
CA GLY A 275 26.77 28.53 0.64
C GLY A 275 27.44 29.18 1.85
N PHE A 276 27.08 28.77 3.06
CA PHE A 276 27.55 29.37 4.29
C PHE A 276 29.04 29.08 4.55
N THR A 277 29.50 27.86 4.27
CA THR A 277 30.89 27.43 4.54
C THR A 277 31.70 27.06 3.31
N HIS A 278 31.12 27.07 2.12
CA HIS A 278 31.87 26.83 0.88
C HIS A 278 32.94 27.91 0.65
N GLY A 279 34.20 27.49 0.51
CA GLY A 279 35.33 28.38 0.32
C GLY A 279 35.75 29.16 1.57
N HIS A 280 35.17 28.86 2.75
CA HIS A 280 35.57 29.52 3.99
C HIS A 280 36.95 29.03 4.44
N PRO A 281 37.96 29.92 4.60
CA PRO A 281 39.35 29.51 4.82
C PRO A 281 39.58 28.77 6.14
N ASP A 282 38.73 29.02 7.14
CA ASP A 282 38.84 28.40 8.47
C ASP A 282 38.12 27.04 8.57
N ILE A 283 37.40 26.61 7.54
CA ILE A 283 36.71 25.31 7.50
C ILE A 283 37.48 24.37 6.59
N SER A 284 37.80 23.18 7.09
CA SER A 284 38.49 22.16 6.29
C SER A 284 37.66 21.79 5.06
N GLU A 285 38.32 21.64 3.91
CA GLU A 285 37.69 21.35 2.62
C GLU A 285 36.71 20.16 2.67
N ALA A 286 37.01 19.13 3.47
CA ALA A 286 36.14 17.96 3.64
C ALA A 286 34.76 18.28 4.27
N HIS A 287 34.63 19.39 5.00
CA HIS A 287 33.42 19.82 5.70
C HIS A 287 32.73 21.02 5.05
N GLN A 288 33.43 21.74 4.16
CA GLN A 288 32.87 22.91 3.50
C GLN A 288 31.57 22.57 2.76
N GLY A 289 30.53 23.36 3.03
CA GLY A 289 29.22 23.24 2.42
C GLY A 289 28.41 22.01 2.85
N LYS A 290 28.75 21.39 3.99
CA LYS A 290 28.04 20.25 4.60
C LYS A 290 27.50 20.64 5.97
N PHE A 291 26.59 19.84 6.54
CA PHE A 291 26.04 20.08 7.88
C PHE A 291 27.12 20.12 8.99
N THR A 292 28.27 19.45 8.81
CA THR A 292 29.35 19.38 9.81
C THR A 292 30.31 20.58 9.80
N GLY A 293 30.28 21.42 8.77
CA GLY A 293 31.23 22.53 8.57
C GLY A 293 30.58 23.87 8.77
#